data_AF-A0A8T7FPZ0-F1
#
_entry.id   AF-A0A8T7FPZ0-F1
#
_cell.length_a   1.000
_cell.length_b   1.000
_cell.length_c   1.000
_cell.angle_alpha   90.00
_cell.angle_beta   90.00
_cell.angle_gamma   90.00
#
_symmetry.space_group_name_H-M   'P 1'
#
loop_
_entity.id
_entity.type
_entity.pdbx_description
1 polymer ?
#
loop_
_entity_poly.entity_id
_entity_poly.type
_entity_poly.pdbx_seq_one_letter_code
_entity_poly.pdbx_strand_id
1 'polypeptide(L)'
;MLTRNNPAPIFICRGEEIDEHAEESTPLGTSRNVRPLITELGIETGLTVVVFSDGITHAGERRGEPLDVRQTIRSIMEDQDPSPQEIADFLLLQAIRLDDNRPADDISVVVLKVAARQGDDVRRMTVRLPINA
;
A
#
# COMPACT_ATOMS: atom_id res chain seq x y z
N MET A 1 -13.64 -2.32 -8.04
CA MET A 1 -14.23 -1.41 -7.01
C MET A 1 -13.34 -1.43 -5.79
N LEU A 2 -12.91 -0.26 -5.33
CA LEU A 2 -12.21 -0.06 -4.05
C LEU A 2 -13.19 0.60 -3.08
N THR A 3 -13.21 0.15 -1.84
CA THR A 3 -14.15 0.63 -0.81
C THR A 3 -13.35 0.97 0.44
N ARG A 4 -13.43 2.23 0.89
CA ARG A 4 -12.56 2.76 1.96
C ARG A 4 -13.36 3.38 3.10
N ASN A 5 -13.00 2.97 4.31
CA ASN A 5 -13.28 3.65 5.58
C ASN A 5 -11.99 3.84 6.39
N ASN A 6 -10.84 3.62 5.76
CA ASN A 6 -9.53 3.87 6.35
C ASN A 6 -9.15 5.34 6.10
N PRO A 7 -8.85 6.15 7.13
CA PRO A 7 -8.37 7.52 6.94
C PRO A 7 -7.06 7.61 6.17
N ALA A 8 -6.21 6.56 6.22
CA ALA A 8 -4.96 6.55 5.46
C ALA A 8 -5.24 6.63 3.94
N PRO A 9 -4.36 7.32 3.18
CA PRO A 9 -4.51 7.44 1.75
C PRO A 9 -4.26 6.09 1.06
N ILE A 10 -4.77 5.96 -0.16
CA ILE A 10 -4.42 4.87 -1.08
C ILE A 10 -3.72 5.45 -2.30
N PHE A 11 -2.82 4.69 -2.90
CA PHE A 11 -2.12 5.13 -4.12
C PHE A 11 -2.51 4.28 -5.32
N ILE A 12 -2.77 4.95 -6.43
CA ILE A 12 -3.07 4.33 -7.72
C ILE A 12 -1.98 4.79 -8.69
N CYS A 13 -1.25 3.83 -9.24
CA CYS A 13 -0.12 4.08 -10.12
C CYS A 13 -0.43 3.56 -11.53
N ARG A 14 -0.10 4.36 -12.54
CA ARG A 14 -0.20 4.03 -13.97
C ARG A 14 1.06 4.50 -14.68
N GLY A 15 2.00 3.58 -14.93
CA GLY A 15 3.33 3.97 -15.40
C GLY A 15 4.04 4.85 -14.37
N GLU A 16 4.43 6.07 -14.77
CA GLU A 16 5.10 7.05 -13.89
C GLU A 16 4.13 7.94 -13.10
N GLU A 17 2.84 7.90 -13.42
CA GLU A 17 1.80 8.64 -12.72
C GLU A 17 1.44 7.94 -11.41
N ILE A 18 1.44 8.71 -10.31
CA ILE A 18 1.11 8.24 -8.97
C ILE A 18 0.05 9.17 -8.41
N ASP A 19 -1.19 8.69 -8.42
CA ASP A 19 -2.37 9.35 -7.87
C ASP A 19 -2.53 8.97 -6.40
N GLU A 20 -2.72 9.97 -5.56
CA GLU A 20 -3.03 9.77 -4.15
C GLU A 20 -4.50 10.07 -3.91
N HIS A 21 -5.20 9.10 -3.35
CA HIS A 21 -6.59 9.21 -2.96
C HIS A 21 -6.67 9.33 -1.44
N ALA A 22 -6.61 10.58 -0.98
CA ALA A 22 -6.61 10.99 0.42
C ALA A 22 -7.93 11.65 0.84
N GLU A 23 -9.04 11.40 0.14
CA GLU A 23 -10.33 11.99 0.48
C GLU A 23 -10.72 11.65 1.93
N GLU A 24 -11.42 12.53 2.63
CA GLU A 24 -11.71 12.26 4.04
C GLU A 24 -12.68 11.08 4.18
N SER A 25 -12.31 10.06 4.95
CA SER A 25 -13.15 8.89 5.22
C SER A 25 -13.32 8.68 6.72
N THR A 26 -14.53 8.31 7.13
CA THR A 26 -14.85 8.06 8.52
C THR A 26 -14.55 6.59 8.87
N PRO A 27 -13.77 6.29 9.92
CA PRO A 27 -13.56 4.94 10.41
C PRO A 27 -14.87 4.26 10.80
N LEU A 28 -14.97 2.96 10.50
CA LEU A 28 -16.07 2.14 10.98
C LEU A 28 -16.07 2.10 12.51
N GLY A 29 -17.26 1.96 13.10
CA GLY A 29 -17.43 1.89 14.56
C GLY A 29 -17.54 3.25 15.27
N THR A 30 -17.32 4.36 14.58
CA THR A 30 -17.44 5.72 15.14
C THR A 30 -18.88 6.26 15.11
N SER A 31 -19.73 5.79 14.18
CA SER A 31 -21.15 6.18 14.11
C SER A 31 -22.03 5.08 13.48
N ARG A 32 -23.36 5.16 13.66
CA ARG A 32 -24.30 4.08 13.27
C ARG A 32 -24.50 3.91 11.76
N ASN A 33 -24.08 4.85 10.92
CA ASN A 33 -24.34 4.85 9.47
C ASN A 33 -23.14 5.36 8.66
N VAL A 34 -21.93 4.95 9.04
CA VAL A 34 -20.72 5.30 8.29
C VAL A 34 -20.85 4.80 6.85
N ARG A 35 -20.73 5.71 5.88
CA ARG A 35 -20.71 5.36 4.46
C ARG A 35 -19.27 5.21 3.98
N PRO A 36 -18.94 4.18 3.19
CA PRO A 36 -17.63 4.09 2.58
C PRO A 36 -17.47 5.11 1.46
N LEU A 37 -16.23 5.52 1.24
CA LEU A 37 -15.84 6.07 -0.05
C LEU A 37 -15.65 4.94 -1.04
N ILE A 38 -16.20 5.08 -2.25
CA ILE A 38 -16.14 4.07 -3.29
C ILE A 38 -15.46 4.67 -4.51
N THR A 39 -14.40 4.00 -4.98
CA THR A 39 -13.68 4.36 -6.20
C THR A 39 -13.76 3.19 -7.18
N GLU A 40 -14.24 3.46 -8.40
CA GLU A 40 -14.28 2.49 -9.48
C GLU A 40 -13.12 2.75 -10.44
N LEU A 41 -12.39 1.67 -10.76
CA LEU A 41 -11.22 1.72 -11.65
C LEU A 41 -11.41 0.68 -12.75
N GLY A 42 -11.09 1.07 -13.98
CA GLY A 42 -10.93 0.12 -15.07
C GLY A 42 -9.73 -0.79 -14.80
N ILE A 43 -9.88 -2.09 -15.04
CA ILE A 43 -8.76 -3.04 -14.94
C ILE A 43 -8.00 -2.98 -16.27
N GLU A 44 -6.79 -2.45 -16.23
CA GLU A 44 -5.91 -2.30 -17.38
C GLU A 44 -4.48 -2.70 -17.02
N THR A 45 -3.72 -3.19 -18.00
CA THR A 45 -2.32 -3.56 -17.79
C THR A 45 -1.51 -2.35 -17.35
N GLY A 46 -0.67 -2.52 -16.33
CA GLY A 46 0.12 -1.44 -15.74
C GLY A 46 -0.55 -0.76 -14.55
N LEU A 47 -1.83 -1.03 -14.28
CA LEU A 47 -2.49 -0.56 -13.06
C LEU A 47 -1.83 -1.19 -11.82
N THR A 48 -1.36 -0.35 -10.90
CA THR A 48 -0.90 -0.77 -9.58
C THR A 48 -1.67 -0.01 -8.50
N VAL A 49 -2.16 -0.71 -7.48
CA VAL A 49 -2.88 -0.12 -6.34
C VAL A 49 -2.13 -0.50 -5.06
N VAL A 50 -1.79 0.49 -4.24
CA VAL A 50 -1.12 0.32 -2.96
C VAL A 50 -2.06 0.79 -1.85
N VAL A 51 -2.31 -0.09 -0.89
CA VAL A 51 -3.15 0.15 0.30
C VAL A 51 -2.35 -0.26 1.53
N PHE A 52 -2.46 0.48 2.63
CA PHE A 52 -1.74 0.16 3.86
C PHE A 52 -2.50 0.60 5.12
N SER A 53 -2.07 0.10 6.28
CA SER A 53 -2.53 0.56 7.60
C SER A 53 -1.85 1.88 7.99
N ASP A 54 -2.46 2.58 8.95
CA ASP A 54 -1.93 3.80 9.55
C ASP A 54 -0.52 3.64 10.17
N GLY A 55 -0.10 2.42 10.54
CA GLY A 55 1.29 2.14 10.90
C GLY A 55 2.33 2.56 9.84
N ILE A 56 1.98 2.59 8.55
CA ILE A 56 2.83 3.20 7.50
C ILE A 56 2.87 4.72 7.63
N THR A 57 1.72 5.36 7.85
CA THR A 57 1.61 6.81 7.99
C THR A 57 2.38 7.32 9.22
N HIS A 58 2.31 6.57 10.34
CA HIS A 58 2.94 6.94 11.60
C HIS A 58 4.45 6.63 11.67
N ALA A 59 5.00 5.88 10.70
CA ALA A 59 6.40 5.48 10.71
C ALA A 59 7.32 6.71 10.68
N GLY A 60 8.28 6.78 11.62
CA GLY A 60 9.23 7.89 11.74
C GLY A 60 8.67 9.20 12.34
N GLU A 61 7.35 9.33 12.57
CA GLU A 61 6.74 10.55 13.12
C GLU A 61 7.34 10.95 14.48
N ARG A 62 7.60 9.97 15.36
CA ARG A 62 8.16 10.22 16.70
C ARG A 62 9.58 10.81 16.67
N ARG A 63 10.25 10.71 15.53
CA ARG A 63 11.62 11.21 15.31
C ARG A 63 11.65 12.50 14.49
N GLY A 64 10.48 12.95 14.01
CA GLY A 64 10.37 14.10 13.12
C GLY A 64 10.73 13.79 11.66
N GLU A 65 10.81 12.51 11.29
CA GLU A 65 11.13 12.04 9.93
C GLU A 65 10.01 11.13 9.41
N PRO A 66 8.79 11.66 9.19
CA PRO A 66 7.67 10.85 8.72
C PRO A 66 7.96 10.27 7.33
N LEU A 67 7.47 9.05 7.08
CA LEU A 67 7.62 8.41 5.78
C LEU A 67 6.83 9.16 4.70
N ASP A 68 7.53 9.69 3.69
CA ASP A 68 6.89 10.14 2.45
C ASP A 68 6.58 8.92 1.57
N VAL A 69 5.36 8.40 1.73
CA VAL A 69 4.91 7.19 1.01
C VAL A 69 4.89 7.41 -0.49
N ARG A 70 4.44 8.57 -0.97
CA ARG A 70 4.37 8.89 -2.41
C ARG A 70 5.76 8.88 -3.02
N GLN A 71 6.72 9.53 -2.36
CA GLN A 71 8.10 9.57 -2.83
C GLN A 71 8.77 8.19 -2.76
N THR A 72 8.44 7.40 -1.74
CA THR A 72 8.94 6.03 -1.60
C THR A 72 8.40 5.10 -2.69
N ILE A 73 7.12 5.22 -3.05
CA ILE A 73 6.55 4.49 -4.20
C ILE A 73 7.24 4.94 -5.48
N ARG A 74 7.42 6.26 -5.68
CA ARG A 74 8.09 6.80 -6.86
C ARG A 74 9.48 6.22 -7.05
N SER A 75 10.30 6.20 -6.00
CA SER A 75 11.68 5.72 -6.11
C SER A 75 11.78 4.24 -6.50
N ILE A 76 10.88 3.38 -6.03
CA ILE A 76 10.88 1.97 -6.46
C ILE A 76 10.28 1.77 -7.85
N MET A 77 9.34 2.62 -8.30
CA MET A 77 8.82 2.54 -9.66
C MET A 77 9.87 2.88 -10.73
N GLU A 78 10.91 3.66 -10.38
CA GLU A 78 12.00 4.01 -11.28
C GLU A 78 12.87 2.81 -11.69
N ASP A 79 12.89 1.72 -10.92
CA ASP A 79 13.76 0.54 -11.11
C ASP A 79 13.30 -0.46 -12.21
N GLN A 80 12.51 -0.01 -13.20
CA GLN A 80 11.93 -0.81 -14.30
C GLN A 80 11.09 -2.04 -13.84
N ASP A 81 9.78 -1.82 -13.74
CA ASP A 81 8.72 -2.84 -13.57
C ASP A 81 8.79 -3.73 -12.31
N PRO A 82 8.92 -3.16 -11.09
CA PRO A 82 8.96 -3.95 -9.86
C PRO A 82 7.70 -4.78 -9.65
N SER A 83 7.86 -5.98 -9.12
CA SER A 83 6.75 -6.85 -8.74
C SER A 83 5.94 -6.25 -7.58
N PRO A 84 4.65 -6.61 -7.43
CA PRO A 84 3.85 -6.15 -6.30
C PRO A 84 4.45 -6.53 -4.93
N GLN A 85 5.16 -7.66 -4.87
CA GLN A 85 5.87 -8.09 -3.65
C GLN A 85 7.03 -7.16 -3.32
N GLU A 86 7.86 -6.78 -4.30
CA GLU A 86 8.99 -5.86 -4.09
C GLU A 86 8.51 -4.48 -3.61
N ILE A 87 7.40 -3.97 -4.15
CA ILE A 87 6.80 -2.71 -3.71
C ILE A 87 6.37 -2.80 -2.23
N ALA A 88 5.68 -3.89 -1.87
CA ALA A 88 5.21 -4.11 -0.50
C ALA A 88 6.39 -4.22 0.48
N ASP A 89 7.39 -5.03 0.14
CA ASP A 89 8.57 -5.27 0.96
C ASP A 89 9.42 -3.99 1.12
N PHE A 90 9.54 -3.18 0.06
CA PHE A 90 10.28 -1.93 0.12
C PHE A 90 9.62 -0.91 1.05
N LEU A 91 8.30 -0.72 0.93
CA LEU A 91 7.54 0.17 1.82
C LEU A 91 7.65 -0.27 3.28
N LEU A 92 7.47 -1.57 3.53
CA LEU A 92 7.60 -2.13 4.87
C LEU A 92 9.02 -1.92 5.43
N LEU A 93 10.06 -2.14 4.61
CA LEU A 93 11.45 -1.94 5.01
C LEU A 93 11.76 -0.47 5.35
N GLN A 94 11.26 0.49 4.57
CA GLN A 94 11.46 1.92 4.88
C GLN A 94 10.77 2.30 6.18
N ALA A 95 9.52 1.87 6.39
CA ALA A 95 8.79 2.14 7.62
C ALA A 95 9.52 1.58 8.86
N ILE A 96 9.96 0.31 8.81
CA ILE A 96 10.73 -0.32 9.88
C ILE A 96 12.05 0.41 10.14
N ARG A 97 12.74 0.88 9.09
CA ARG A 97 14.01 1.59 9.20
C ARG A 97 13.85 2.93 9.90
N LEU A 98 12.81 3.70 9.57
CA LEU A 98 12.53 4.99 10.20
C LEU A 98 12.23 4.83 11.70
N ASP A 99 11.66 3.69 12.08
CA ASP A 99 11.39 3.29 13.46
C ASP A 99 12.59 2.60 14.15
N ASP A 100 13.82 2.75 13.66
CA ASP A 100 15.05 2.14 14.20
C ASP A 100 14.94 0.60 14.39
N ASN A 101 14.27 -0.07 13.45
CA ASN A 101 13.95 -1.49 13.49
C ASN A 101 13.04 -1.91 14.65
N ARG A 102 12.28 -0.97 15.22
CA ARG A 102 11.31 -1.22 16.28
C ARG A 102 9.97 -0.55 15.96
N PRO A 103 9.12 -1.20 15.15
CA PRO A 103 7.84 -0.66 14.72
C PRO A 103 7.01 -0.13 15.89
N ALA A 104 6.52 1.09 15.71
CA ALA A 104 5.69 1.80 16.66
C ALA A 104 4.28 1.22 16.81
N ASP A 105 3.79 0.55 15.77
CA ASP A 105 2.41 0.12 15.53
C ASP A 105 2.40 -1.07 14.56
N ASP A 106 1.23 -1.70 14.37
CA ASP A 106 1.04 -2.78 13.41
C ASP A 106 1.07 -2.24 11.96
N ILE A 107 1.97 -2.80 11.15
CA ILE A 107 2.17 -2.39 9.75
C ILE A 107 1.64 -3.47 8.82
N SER A 108 0.73 -3.08 7.92
CA SER A 108 0.21 -3.92 6.84
C SER A 108 0.27 -3.17 5.52
N VAL A 109 0.73 -3.84 4.46
CA VAL A 109 0.78 -3.30 3.09
C VAL A 109 0.17 -4.32 2.14
N VAL A 110 -0.70 -3.85 1.26
CA VAL A 110 -1.33 -4.64 0.19
C VAL A 110 -1.03 -3.94 -1.13
N VAL A 111 -0.44 -4.70 -2.06
CA VAL A 111 -0.17 -4.22 -3.42
C VAL A 111 -0.88 -5.12 -4.42
N LEU A 112 -1.70 -4.52 -5.27
CA LEU A 112 -2.34 -5.17 -6.40
C LEU A 112 -1.74 -4.62 -7.68
N LYS A 113 -1.24 -5.50 -8.56
CA LYS A 113 -0.72 -5.13 -9.87
C LYS A 113 -1.43 -5.92 -10.96
N VAL A 114 -1.90 -5.23 -11.98
CA VAL A 114 -2.46 -5.83 -13.19
C VAL A 114 -1.35 -5.93 -14.23
N ALA A 115 -0.81 -7.13 -14.41
CA ALA A 115 0.26 -7.38 -15.37
C ALA A 115 -0.28 -8.02 -16.66
N ALA A 116 0.49 -7.87 -17.74
CA ALA A 116 0.25 -8.65 -18.95
C ALA A 116 0.36 -10.15 -18.61
N ARG A 117 -0.52 -10.95 -19.22
CA ARG A 117 -0.51 -12.40 -18.99
C ARG A 117 0.82 -12.98 -19.47
N GLN A 118 1.52 -13.65 -18.58
CA GLN A 118 2.72 -14.43 -18.88
C GLN A 118 2.53 -15.87 -18.37
N GLY A 119 2.93 -16.86 -19.16
CA GLY A 119 2.86 -18.27 -18.75
C GLY A 119 1.50 -18.95 -19.01
N ASP A 120 1.14 -19.88 -18.13
CA ASP A 120 0.03 -20.83 -18.27
C ASP A 120 -1.29 -20.36 -17.61
N ASP A 121 -2.30 -21.22 -17.60
CA ASP A 121 -3.62 -20.98 -17.00
C ASP A 121 -3.67 -21.31 -15.50
N VAL A 122 -2.52 -21.66 -14.90
CA VAL A 122 -2.46 -22.13 -13.52
C VAL A 122 -2.41 -20.95 -12.56
N ARG A 123 -3.40 -20.89 -11.66
CA ARG A 123 -3.42 -19.93 -10.56
C ARG A 123 -2.47 -20.39 -9.45
N ARG A 124 -1.62 -19.49 -8.99
CA ARG A 124 -0.63 -19.76 -7.93
C ARG A 124 -0.89 -18.82 -6.75
N MET A 125 -0.71 -19.35 -5.54
CA MET A 125 -0.80 -18.60 -4.30
C MET A 125 0.34 -19.05 -3.38
N THR A 126 1.12 -18.09 -2.90
CA THR A 126 2.21 -18.31 -1.95
C THR A 126 1.90 -17.56 -0.67
N VAL A 127 2.08 -18.21 0.48
CA VAL A 127 1.89 -17.61 1.80
C VAL A 127 3.14 -17.86 2.64
N ARG A 128 3.66 -16.82 3.30
CA ARG A 128 4.81 -16.94 4.20
C ARG A 128 4.45 -16.36 5.57
N LEU A 129 4.50 -17.19 6.60
CA LEU A 129 4.20 -16.82 7.99
C LEU A 129 5.44 -17.06 8.86
N PRO A 130 6.39 -16.11 8.94
CA PRO A 130 7.51 -16.23 9.86
C PRO A 130 7.06 -15.96 11.30
N ILE A 131 7.49 -16.81 12.23
CA ILE A 131 7.20 -16.74 13.67
C ILE A 131 8.53 -16.91 14.40
N ASN A 132 8.89 -15.97 15.27
CA ASN A 132 10.04 -16.11 16.17
C ASN A 132 9.56 -16.80 17.47
N ALA A 133 10.28 -17.84 17.91
CA ALA A 133 10.09 -18.45 19.23
C ALA A 133 10.77 -17.62 20.33
#